data_AF-A0A966KE64-F1
#
_entry.id   AF-A0A966KE64-F1
#
_cell.length_a   1.000
_cell.length_b   1.000
_cell.length_c   1.000
_cell.angle_alpha   90.00
_cell.angle_beta   90.00
_cell.angle_gamma   90.00
#
_symmetry.space_group_name_H-M   'P 1'
#
loop_
_entity.id
_entity.type
_entity.pdbx_description
1 polymer ?
#
loop_
_entity_poly.entity_id
_entity_poly.type
_entity_poly.pdbx_seq_one_letter_code
_entity_poly.pdbx_strand_id
1 'polypeptide(L)' 'MGEMTDREKDIIAVVWNDLALRKKLETDPYSLSKSDLKLLELNDEFNQRLVEINDEIQASIRREALKAYLQ' A
#
# COMPACT_ATOMS: atom_id res chain seq x y z
N MET A 1 2.84 7.04 27.66
CA MET A 1 2.51 7.02 26.22
C MET A 1 3.81 6.74 25.50
N GLY A 2 3.88 5.64 24.73
CA GLY A 2 5.09 5.31 23.96
C GLY A 2 5.10 6.16 22.70
N GLU A 3 6.20 6.88 22.46
CA GLU A 3 6.39 7.59 21.20
C GLU A 3 6.51 6.60 20.05
N MET A 4 5.87 6.95 18.95
CA MET A 4 5.90 6.19 17.71
C MET A 4 7.32 6.13 17.16
N THR A 5 7.75 4.93 16.77
CA THR A 5 9.11 4.69 16.27
C THR A 5 9.29 5.24 14.86
N ASP A 6 10.52 5.59 14.50
CA ASP A 6 10.80 6.17 13.18
C ASP A 6 10.46 5.22 12.02
N ARG A 7 10.49 3.92 12.29
CA ARG A 7 10.08 2.89 11.32
C ARG A 7 8.59 2.89 11.06
N GLU A 8 7.78 3.15 12.08
CA GLU A 8 6.34 3.32 11.93
C GLU A 8 6.03 4.63 11.19
N LYS A 9 6.80 5.70 11.42
CA LYS A 9 6.67 6.97 10.68
C LYS A 9 7.01 6.81 9.20
N ASP A 10 8.02 6.01 8.84
CA ASP A 10 8.39 5.75 7.46
C ASP A 10 7.35 4.89 6.72
N ILE A 11 6.79 3.88 7.38
CA ILE A 11 5.69 3.08 6.82
C ILE A 11 4.47 3.96 6.58
N ILE A 12 4.14 4.82 7.56
CA ILE A 12 3.12 5.84 7.39
C ILE A 12 3.45 6.71 6.18
N ALA A 13 4.65 7.28 6.10
CA ALA A 13 5.05 8.18 5.03
C ALA A 13 4.92 7.60 3.61
N VAL A 14 5.25 6.31 3.45
CA VAL A 14 5.21 5.62 2.15
C VAL A 14 3.79 5.28 1.74
N VAL A 15 2.92 4.94 2.70
CA VAL A 15 1.48 4.66 2.45
C VAL A 15 0.67 5.96 2.34
N TRP A 16 1.08 7.03 3.05
CA TRP A 16 0.44 8.35 3.12
C TRP A 16 1.05 9.38 2.17
N ASN A 17 1.04 9.12 0.86
CA ASN A 17 1.29 10.19 -0.12
C ASN A 17 0.11 11.21 -0.21
N ASP A 18 -0.94 11.02 0.61
CA ASP A 18 -2.04 11.97 0.80
C ASP A 18 -1.70 12.98 1.93
N LEU A 19 -1.29 14.17 1.51
CA LEU A 19 -0.94 15.31 2.36
C LEU A 19 -2.10 15.76 3.28
N ALA A 20 -3.36 15.57 2.87
CA ALA A 20 -4.51 15.97 3.66
C ALA A 20 -4.72 15.01 4.83
N LEU A 21 -4.53 13.71 4.58
CA LEU A 21 -4.71 12.66 5.58
C LEU A 21 -3.57 12.69 6.63
N ARG A 22 -2.33 13.02 6.22
CA ARG A 22 -1.20 13.32 7.12
C ARG A 22 -1.50 14.44 8.11
N LYS A 23 -1.93 15.60 7.59
CA LYS A 23 -2.19 16.78 8.41
C LYS A 23 -3.29 16.52 9.44
N LYS A 24 -4.29 15.71 9.07
CA LYS A 24 -5.41 15.32 9.94
C LYS A 24 -4.95 14.45 11.11
N LEU A 25 -4.06 13.48 10.86
CA LEU A 25 -3.55 12.55 11.88
C LEU A 25 -2.51 13.16 12.82
N GLU A 26 -1.70 14.10 12.34
CA GLU A 26 -0.76 14.85 13.19
C GLU A 26 -1.49 15.76 14.19
N THR A 27 -2.65 16.30 13.82
CA THR A 27 -3.45 17.17 14.71
C THR A 27 -4.45 16.42 15.58
N ASP A 28 -5.10 15.37 15.05
CA ASP A 28 -6.04 14.52 15.80
C ASP A 28 -6.06 13.10 15.20
N PRO A 29 -5.26 12.16 15.75
CA PRO A 29 -5.08 10.83 15.20
C PRO A 29 -6.35 9.96 15.23
N TYR A 30 -7.42 10.39 15.92
CA TYR A 30 -8.71 9.69 15.99
C TYR A 30 -9.84 10.43 15.25
N SER A 31 -9.54 11.49 14.50
CA SER A 31 -10.54 12.29 13.77
C SER A 31 -10.98 11.70 12.43
N LEU A 32 -10.48 10.52 12.06
CA LEU A 32 -10.91 9.84 10.84
C LEU A 32 -12.39 9.46 10.95
N SER A 33 -13.18 9.97 10.00
CA SER A 33 -14.57 9.57 9.90
C SER A 33 -14.65 8.10 9.44
N LYS A 34 -15.80 7.44 9.67
CA LYS A 34 -16.04 6.09 9.13
C LYS A 34 -15.84 6.03 7.61
N SER A 35 -16.14 7.11 6.91
CA SER A 35 -15.93 7.26 5.47
C SER A 35 -14.45 7.24 5.11
N ASP A 36 -13.64 7.98 5.87
CA ASP A 36 -12.18 8.02 5.67
C ASP A 36 -11.55 6.65 5.92
N LEU A 37 -11.98 5.95 6.98
CA LEU A 37 -11.53 4.59 7.27
C LEU A 37 -11.88 3.60 6.16
N LYS A 38 -13.08 3.74 5.57
CA LYS A 38 -13.51 2.89 4.46
C LYS A 38 -12.70 3.14 3.17
N LEU A 39 -12.28 4.38 2.93
CA LEU A 39 -11.39 4.70 1.81
C LEU A 39 -10.00 4.10 2.00
N LEU A 40 -9.49 4.06 3.24
CA LEU A 40 -8.23 3.38 3.55
C LEU A 40 -8.33 1.87 3.34
N GLU A 41 -9.40 1.23 3.82
CA GLU A 41 -9.64 -0.20 3.59
C GLU A 41 -9.69 -0.54 2.09
N LEU A 42 -10.39 0.27 1.29
CA LEU A 42 -10.42 0.12 -0.17
C LEU A 42 -9.05 0.31 -0.82
N ASN A 43 -8.23 1.22 -0.30
CA ASN A 43 -6.86 1.44 -0.79
C ASN A 43 -5.98 0.22 -0.51
N ASP A 44 -6.08 -0.34 0.70
CA ASP A 44 -5.35 -1.55 1.09
C ASP A 44 -5.74 -2.75 0.21
N GLU A 45 -7.05 -2.97 -0.02
CA GLU A 45 -7.54 -4.00 -0.93
C GLU A 45 -7.03 -3.80 -2.37
N PHE A 46 -7.01 -2.55 -2.84
CA PHE A 46 -6.52 -2.22 -4.18
C PHE A 46 -5.02 -2.49 -4.33
N ASN A 47 -4.23 -2.12 -3.33
CA ASN A 47 -2.79 -2.37 -3.32
C ASN A 47 -2.49 -3.87 -3.30
N GLN A 48 -3.24 -4.66 -2.54
CA GLN A 48 -3.07 -6.11 -2.52
C GLN A 48 -3.34 -6.72 -3.90
N ARG A 49 -4.42 -6.30 -4.57
CA ARG A 49 -4.72 -6.77 -5.94
C ARG A 49 -3.63 -6.38 -6.94
N LEU A 50 -3.03 -5.20 -6.80
CA LEU A 50 -1.93 -4.79 -7.67
C LEU A 50 -0.70 -5.70 -7.51
N VAL A 51 -0.39 -6.13 -6.28
CA VAL A 51 0.70 -7.09 -6.03
C VAL A 51 0.40 -8.42 -6.68
N GLU A 52 -0.82 -8.95 -6.51
CA GLU A 52 -1.24 -10.21 -7.12
C GLU A 52 -1.14 -10.16 -8.65
N ILE A 53 -1.65 -9.10 -9.28
CA ILE A 53 -1.56 -8.91 -10.74
C ILE A 53 -0.10 -8.84 -11.20
N ASN A 54 0.75 -8.11 -10.47
CA ASN A 54 2.16 -8.02 -10.81
C ASN A 54 2.84 -9.41 -10.75
N ASP A 55 2.55 -10.19 -9.71
CA ASP A 55 3.11 -11.54 -9.57
C ASP A 55 2.68 -12.47 -10.70
N GLU A 56 1.42 -12.39 -11.13
CA GLU A 56 0.90 -13.13 -12.28
C GLU A 56 1.61 -12.74 -13.59
N ILE A 57 1.80 -11.44 -13.82
CA ILE A 57 2.53 -10.90 -14.97
C ILE A 57 3.98 -11.39 -14.96
N GLN A 58 4.67 -11.32 -13.82
CA GLN A 58 6.04 -11.81 -13.72
C GLN A 58 6.12 -13.33 -13.97
N ALA A 59 5.13 -14.09 -13.51
CA ALA A 59 5.05 -15.53 -13.76
C ALA A 59 4.77 -15.86 -15.24
N SER A 60 3.97 -15.07 -15.95
CA SER A 60 3.74 -15.26 -17.38
C SER A 60 5.01 -14.96 -18.19
N ILE A 61 5.70 -13.85 -17.89
CA ILE A 61 6.97 -13.48 -18.54
C ILE A 61 8.02 -14.57 -18.35
N ARG A 62 8.18 -15.10 -17.12
CA ARG A 62 9.13 -16.21 -16.85
C ARG A 62 8.82 -17.45 -17.68
N ARG A 63 7.53 -17.80 -17.83
CA ARG A 63 7.10 -18.94 -18.65
C ARG A 63 7.38 -18.73 -20.13
N GLU A 64 7.15 -17.53 -20.64
CA GLU A 64 7.43 -17.14 -22.02
C GLU A 64 8.94 -17.25 -22.30
N ALA A 65 9.78 -16.67 -21.43
CA ALA A 65 11.22 -16.69 -21.56
C ALA A 65 11.79 -18.12 -21.53
N LEU A 66 11.26 -18.98 -20.65
CA LEU A 66 11.68 -20.38 -20.58
C LEU A 66 11.31 -21.14 -21.87
N LYS A 67 10.12 -20.92 -22.42
CA LYS A 67 9.72 -21.53 -23.70
C LYS A 67 10.65 -21.09 -24.83
N ALA A 68 10.99 -19.80 -24.91
CA ALA A 68 11.87 -19.27 -25.93
C ALA A 68 13.30 -19.83 -25.86
N TYR A 69 13.79 -20.13 -24.64
CA TYR A 69 15.12 -20.72 -24.45
C TYR A 69 15.19 -22.21 -24.84
N LEU A 70 14.06 -22.92 -24.77
CA LEU A 70 13.97 -24.35 -25.02
C LEU A 70 13.59 -24.71 -26.47
N GLN A 71 13.32 -23.71 -27.32
CA GLN A 71 13.05 -23.85 -28.75
C GLN A 71 14.30 -23.52 -29.56
#